data_AF-A0A945G5S6-F1
#
_entry.id   AF-A0A945G5S6-F1
#
_cell.length_a   1.000
_cell.length_b   1.000
_cell.length_c   1.000
_cell.angle_alpha   90.00
_cell.angle_beta   90.00
_cell.angle_gamma   90.00
#
_symmetry.space_group_name_H-M   'P 1'
#
loop_
_entity.id
_entity.type
_entity.pdbx_description
1 polymer ?
#
loop_
_entity_poly.entity_id
_entity_poly.type
_entity_poly.pdbx_seq_one_letter_code
_entity_poly.pdbx_strand_id
1 'polypeptide(L)'
;GLRSRFWPKEWHVGFVFSMGCALQVWSLSPSAWPSLLLLVIGFGALCAMSCSHITAWEVVTVDRDDPGSLLNAHPMFVRRLSWFDIALGLSAMAAAAALDQASVQFALLSVGISALGLAWLHDRCDQFSAEFLRVTADFGLYTPLLFFVFSG
;
A
#
# COMPACT_ATOMS: atom_id res chain seq x y z
N GLY A 1 -11.37 22.05 2.66
CA GLY A 1 -12.73 21.64 3.05
C GLY A 1 -12.66 20.39 3.90
N LEU A 2 -13.48 20.26 4.96
CA LEU A 2 -13.36 19.21 6.00
C LEU A 2 -13.21 17.76 5.49
N ARG A 3 -13.66 17.46 4.27
CA ARG A 3 -13.57 16.13 3.64
C ARG A 3 -12.13 15.71 3.30
N SER A 4 -11.22 16.64 3.01
CA SER A 4 -9.79 16.35 2.79
C SER A 4 -9.02 16.11 4.09
N ARG A 5 -9.64 16.37 5.25
CA ARG A 5 -9.01 16.29 6.58
C ARG A 5 -9.04 14.90 7.17
N PHE A 6 -10.05 14.10 6.84
CA PHE A 6 -10.24 12.75 7.38
C PHE A 6 -9.94 11.63 6.37
N TRP A 7 -10.00 11.94 5.07
CA TRP A 7 -9.76 10.98 4.00
C TRP A 7 -8.79 11.58 2.98
N PRO A 8 -7.49 11.23 3.06
CA PRO A 8 -6.52 11.62 2.05
C PRO A 8 -6.96 11.07 0.69
N LYS A 9 -6.79 11.86 -0.37
CA LYS A 9 -7.17 11.47 -1.74
C LYS A 9 -6.48 10.16 -2.16
N GLU A 10 -5.31 9.89 -1.61
CA GLU A 10 -4.46 8.72 -1.87
C GLU A 10 -5.14 7.41 -1.44
N TRP A 11 -5.97 7.44 -0.39
CA TRP A 11 -6.74 6.27 0.05
C TRP A 11 -7.83 5.90 -0.96
N HIS A 12 -8.42 6.89 -1.62
CA HIS A 12 -9.39 6.64 -2.68
C HIS A 12 -8.71 6.05 -3.91
N VAL A 13 -7.50 6.53 -4.25
CA VAL A 13 -6.74 5.98 -5.38
C VAL A 13 -6.34 4.54 -5.12
N GLY A 14 -5.80 4.22 -3.93
CA GLY A 14 -5.45 2.84 -3.56
C GLY A 14 -6.67 1.92 -3.54
N PHE A 15 -7.83 2.40 -3.09
CA PHE A 15 -9.07 1.65 -3.09
C PHE A 15 -9.60 1.39 -4.52
N VAL A 16 -9.63 2.42 -5.39
CA VAL A 16 -10.07 2.27 -6.79
C VAL A 16 -9.13 1.36 -7.56
N PHE A 17 -7.81 1.46 -7.33
CA PHE A 17 -6.81 0.62 -7.97
C PHE A 17 -6.97 -0.86 -7.56
N SER A 18 -7.10 -1.12 -6.25
CA SER A 18 -7.33 -2.48 -5.75
C SER A 18 -8.66 -3.07 -6.25
N MET A 19 -9.74 -2.29 -6.25
CA MET A 19 -11.01 -2.73 -6.85
C MET A 19 -10.84 -3.06 -8.34
N GLY A 20 -10.08 -2.26 -9.09
CA GLY A 20 -9.79 -2.51 -10.50
C GLY A 20 -9.04 -3.83 -10.72
N CYS A 21 -7.99 -4.09 -9.92
CA CYS A 21 -7.27 -5.36 -9.96
C CYS A 21 -8.17 -6.55 -9.58
N ALA A 22 -8.99 -6.38 -8.55
CA ALA A 22 -9.90 -7.41 -8.06
C ALA A 22 -11.05 -7.73 -9.03
N LEU A 23 -11.50 -6.74 -9.82
CA LEU A 23 -12.58 -6.90 -10.78
C LEU A 23 -12.26 -7.95 -11.86
N GLN A 24 -10.99 -8.00 -12.30
CA GLN A 24 -10.52 -8.98 -13.28
C GLN A 24 -10.62 -10.40 -12.73
N VAL A 25 -10.21 -10.63 -11.48
CA VAL A 25 -10.25 -11.95 -10.86
C VAL A 25 -11.69 -12.36 -10.52
N TRP A 26 -12.53 -11.42 -10.07
CA TRP A 26 -13.95 -11.67 -9.89
C TRP A 26 -14.63 -12.08 -11.20
N SER A 27 -14.26 -11.45 -12.33
CA SER A 27 -14.82 -11.76 -13.64
C SER A 27 -14.41 -13.15 -14.15
N LEU A 28 -13.23 -13.65 -13.78
CA LEU A 28 -12.71 -14.95 -14.23
C LEU A 28 -13.16 -16.10 -13.32
N SER A 29 -13.19 -15.87 -12.00
CA SER A 29 -13.40 -16.90 -10.98
C SER A 29 -14.28 -16.40 -9.82
N PRO A 30 -15.61 -16.19 -10.01
CA PRO A 30 -16.49 -15.60 -9.00
C PRO A 30 -16.57 -16.39 -7.68
N SER A 31 -16.40 -17.72 -7.75
CA SER A 31 -16.43 -18.62 -6.59
C SER A 31 -15.20 -18.49 -5.68
N ALA A 32 -14.07 -17.98 -6.19
CA ALA A 32 -12.85 -17.72 -5.41
C ALA A 32 -12.88 -16.36 -4.70
N TRP A 33 -13.91 -15.54 -4.93
CA TRP A 33 -14.00 -14.18 -4.40
C TRP A 33 -13.87 -14.08 -2.86
N PRO A 34 -14.55 -14.92 -2.05
CA PRO A 34 -14.49 -14.77 -0.60
C PRO A 34 -13.10 -15.01 -0.01
N SER A 35 -12.32 -15.92 -0.59
CA SER A 35 -10.95 -16.22 -0.15
C SER A 35 -9.94 -15.16 -0.59
N LEU A 36 -10.26 -14.39 -1.64
CA LEU A 36 -9.41 -13.32 -2.16
C LEU A 36 -9.65 -11.95 -1.52
N LEU A 37 -10.78 -11.74 -0.84
CA LEU A 37 -11.12 -10.47 -0.20
C LEU A 37 -10.01 -9.95 0.72
N LEU A 38 -9.41 -10.86 1.50
CA LEU A 38 -8.36 -10.51 2.45
C LEU A 38 -7.09 -10.03 1.74
N LEU A 39 -6.75 -10.67 0.62
CA LEU A 39 -5.64 -10.28 -0.25
C LEU A 39 -5.93 -8.95 -0.97
N VAL A 40 -7.14 -8.74 -1.49
CA VAL A 40 -7.58 -7.49 -2.14
C VAL A 40 -7.48 -6.32 -1.18
N ILE A 41 -7.96 -6.49 0.05
CA ILE A 41 -7.90 -5.46 1.09
C ILE A 41 -6.44 -5.18 1.47
N GLY A 42 -5.62 -6.22 1.69
CA GLY A 42 -4.21 -6.07 2.03
C GLY A 42 -3.41 -5.37 0.91
N PHE A 43 -3.63 -5.76 -0.34
CA PHE A 43 -3.01 -5.15 -1.51
C PHE A 43 -3.45 -3.70 -1.71
N GLY A 44 -4.75 -3.40 -1.55
CA GLY A 44 -5.25 -2.03 -1.62
C GLY A 44 -4.72 -1.12 -0.54
N ALA A 45 -4.57 -1.64 0.68
CA ALA A 45 -3.92 -0.93 1.77
C ALA A 45 -2.44 -0.66 1.43
N LEU A 46 -1.71 -1.63 0.89
CA LEU A 46 -0.33 -1.45 0.45
C LEU A 46 -0.21 -0.38 -0.65
N CYS A 47 -1.09 -0.40 -1.66
CA CYS A 47 -1.15 0.64 -2.70
C CYS A 47 -1.37 2.04 -2.09
N ALA A 48 -2.36 2.17 -1.20
CA ALA A 48 -2.65 3.44 -0.54
C ALA A 48 -1.45 3.95 0.27
N MET A 49 -0.73 3.06 0.96
CA MET A 49 0.47 3.38 1.72
C MET A 49 1.63 3.79 0.80
N SER A 50 1.92 3.03 -0.26
CA SER A 50 2.94 3.41 -1.26
C SER A 50 2.69 4.79 -1.85
N CYS A 51 1.46 5.09 -2.27
CA CYS A 51 1.10 6.41 -2.79
C CYS A 51 1.25 7.51 -1.73
N SER A 52 0.92 7.22 -0.47
CA SER A 52 1.07 8.17 0.65
C SER A 52 2.53 8.48 0.94
N HIS A 53 3.43 7.48 0.86
CA HIS A 53 4.88 7.68 1.01
C HIS A 53 5.47 8.49 -0.13
N ILE A 54 5.15 8.16 -1.38
CA ILE A 54 5.60 8.92 -2.55
C ILE A 54 5.19 10.39 -2.40
N THR A 55 3.93 10.64 -2.06
CA THR A 55 3.43 12.01 -1.83
C THR A 55 4.17 12.70 -0.68
N ALA A 56 4.42 12.00 0.43
CA ALA A 56 5.17 12.55 1.55
C ALA A 56 6.62 12.92 1.16
N TRP A 57 7.31 12.04 0.42
CA TRP A 57 8.70 12.26 0.00
C TRP A 57 8.82 13.34 -1.09
N GLU A 58 7.89 13.42 -2.04
CA GLU A 58 7.85 14.47 -3.06
C GLU A 58 7.61 15.85 -2.45
N VAL A 59 6.75 15.93 -1.42
CA VAL A 59 6.47 17.21 -0.74
C VAL A 59 7.65 17.67 0.12
N VAL A 60 8.36 16.73 0.77
CA VAL A 60 9.59 17.06 1.52
C VAL A 60 10.69 17.57 0.58
N THR A 61 10.71 17.12 -0.68
CA THR A 61 11.79 17.42 -1.63
C THR A 61 11.51 18.54 -2.63
N VAL A 62 10.24 18.79 -3.00
CA VAL A 62 9.92 19.68 -4.15
C VAL A 62 8.92 20.80 -3.82
N ASP A 63 8.00 20.64 -2.87
CA ASP A 63 6.88 21.60 -2.77
C ASP A 63 6.36 21.85 -1.35
N ARG A 64 6.93 22.88 -0.70
CA ARG A 64 6.46 23.35 0.62
C ARG A 64 5.18 24.18 0.55
N ASP A 65 4.77 24.60 -0.65
CA ASP A 65 3.76 25.66 -0.87
C ASP A 65 2.40 25.14 -1.39
N ASP A 66 2.20 23.83 -1.58
CA ASP A 66 0.87 23.30 -1.94
C ASP A 66 -0.04 23.15 -0.69
N PRO A 67 -1.13 23.96 -0.57
CA PRO A 67 -2.08 23.85 0.54
C PRO A 67 -2.94 22.58 0.49
N GLY A 68 -2.90 21.81 -0.62
CA GLY A 68 -3.56 20.52 -0.77
C GLY A 68 -2.69 19.32 -0.33
N SER A 69 -1.44 19.56 0.03
CA SER A 69 -0.48 18.51 0.38
C SER A 69 -0.75 17.84 1.74
N LEU A 70 -0.60 16.51 1.78
CA LEU A 70 -0.73 15.65 2.96
C LEU A 70 0.11 16.14 4.16
N LEU A 71 1.24 16.79 3.88
CA LEU A 71 2.19 17.33 4.86
C LEU A 71 1.67 18.61 5.55
N ASN A 72 0.95 19.47 4.81
CA ASN A 72 0.27 20.66 5.35
C ASN A 72 -1.02 20.29 6.09
N ALA A 73 -1.69 19.20 5.70
CA ALA A 73 -2.93 18.75 6.32
C ALA A 73 -2.72 17.90 7.58
N HIS A 74 -1.67 17.08 7.66
CA HIS A 74 -1.55 16.10 8.75
C HIS A 74 -0.10 15.63 9.05
N PRO A 75 0.76 16.47 9.68
CA PRO A 75 2.15 16.13 10.01
C PRO A 75 2.28 14.91 10.93
N MET A 76 1.29 14.65 11.80
CA MET A 76 1.23 13.43 12.60
C MET A 76 0.94 12.17 11.80
N PHE A 77 0.27 12.28 10.64
CA PHE A 77 0.00 11.13 9.78
C PHE A 77 1.26 10.68 9.07
N VAL A 78 2.01 11.62 8.50
CA VAL A 78 3.32 11.36 7.88
C VAL A 78 4.27 10.73 8.89
N ARG A 79 4.32 11.23 10.13
CA ARG A 79 5.17 10.68 11.18
C ARG A 79 4.72 9.30 11.68
N ARG A 80 3.48 8.89 11.42
CA ARG A 80 2.93 7.57 11.78
C ARG A 80 2.81 6.62 10.60
N LEU A 81 3.24 7.02 9.40
CA LEU A 81 3.11 6.22 8.18
C LEU A 81 3.85 4.88 8.34
N SER A 82 5.11 4.93 8.80
CA SER A 82 5.90 3.72 9.13
C SER A 82 5.21 2.78 10.13
N TRP A 83 4.49 3.32 11.13
CA TRP A 83 3.71 2.49 12.06
C TRP A 83 2.52 1.80 11.39
N PHE A 84 1.84 2.48 10.47
CA PHE A 84 0.76 1.87 9.69
C PHE A 84 1.28 0.76 8.77
N ASP A 85 2.44 0.95 8.15
CA ASP A 85 3.08 -0.09 7.35
C ASP A 85 3.50 -1.30 8.18
N ILE A 86 4.06 -1.09 9.38
CA ILE A 86 4.39 -2.17 10.30
C ILE A 86 3.12 -2.91 10.72
N ALA A 87 2.06 -2.20 11.08
CA ALA A 87 0.78 -2.81 11.44
C ALA A 87 0.19 -3.61 10.28
N LEU A 88 0.21 -3.05 9.07
CA LEU A 88 -0.23 -3.72 7.85
C LEU A 88 0.61 -4.97 7.59
N GLY A 89 1.93 -4.86 7.66
CA GLY A 89 2.87 -5.96 7.44
C GLY A 89 2.66 -7.12 8.41
N LEU A 90 2.57 -6.82 9.71
CA LEU A 90 2.30 -7.81 10.74
C LEU A 90 0.91 -8.45 10.57
N SER A 91 -0.11 -7.65 10.24
CA SER A 91 -1.46 -8.17 10.01
C SER A 91 -1.53 -9.10 8.79
N ALA A 92 -0.81 -8.76 7.71
CA ALA A 92 -0.75 -9.58 6.49
C ALA A 92 -0.01 -10.90 6.74
N MET A 93 1.10 -10.87 7.50
CA MET A 93 1.83 -12.08 7.88
C MET A 93 1.02 -12.96 8.84
N ALA A 94 0.33 -12.37 9.81
CA ALA A 94 -0.56 -13.11 10.71
C ALA A 94 -1.73 -13.76 9.95
N ALA A 95 -2.31 -13.04 8.99
CA ALA A 95 -3.35 -13.58 8.11
C ALA A 95 -2.80 -14.70 7.20
N ALA A 96 -1.58 -14.57 6.68
CA ALA A 96 -0.92 -15.63 5.92
C ALA A 96 -0.74 -16.88 6.79
N ALA A 97 -0.30 -16.74 8.04
CA ALA A 97 -0.13 -17.87 8.96
C ALA A 97 -1.45 -18.56 9.35
N ALA A 98 -2.59 -17.85 9.25
CA ALA A 98 -3.91 -18.37 9.60
C ALA A 98 -4.65 -19.06 8.44
N LEU A 99 -4.17 -18.90 7.21
CA LEU A 99 -4.77 -19.48 6.01
C LEU A 99 -4.05 -20.76 5.61
N ASP A 100 -4.76 -21.79 5.15
CA ASP A 100 -4.17 -23.07 4.72
C ASP A 100 -3.84 -23.11 3.22
N GLN A 101 -4.20 -22.06 2.47
CA GLN A 101 -4.07 -22.00 1.03
C GLN A 101 -2.75 -21.35 0.60
N ALA A 102 -1.80 -22.17 0.14
CA ALA A 102 -0.43 -21.75 -0.19
C ALA A 102 -0.35 -20.52 -1.13
N SER A 103 -1.19 -20.42 -2.16
CA SER A 103 -1.17 -19.26 -3.08
C SER A 103 -1.51 -17.95 -2.37
N VAL A 104 -2.53 -17.96 -1.50
CA VAL A 104 -2.96 -16.79 -0.73
C VAL A 104 -1.95 -16.46 0.37
N GLN A 105 -1.34 -17.48 0.98
CA GLN A 105 -0.26 -17.29 1.95
C GLN A 105 0.92 -16.53 1.33
N PHE A 106 1.45 -16.99 0.19
CA PHE A 106 2.58 -16.32 -0.47
C PHE A 106 2.25 -14.90 -0.90
N ALA A 107 1.03 -14.68 -1.41
CA ALA A 107 0.58 -13.35 -1.81
C ALA A 107 0.50 -12.38 -0.60
N LEU A 108 -0.09 -12.80 0.52
CA LEU A 108 -0.14 -12.00 1.75
C LEU A 108 1.25 -11.80 2.38
N LEU A 109 2.13 -12.78 2.28
CA LEU A 109 3.50 -12.67 2.76
C LEU A 109 4.29 -11.65 1.92
N SER A 110 4.06 -11.62 0.60
CA SER A 110 4.62 -10.58 -0.28
C SER A 110 4.10 -9.19 0.05
N VAL A 111 2.80 -9.04 0.33
CA VAL A 111 2.21 -7.78 0.83
C VAL A 111 2.88 -7.37 2.14
N GLY A 112 3.09 -8.32 3.06
CA GLY A 112 3.70 -8.06 4.34
C GLY A 112 5.15 -7.60 4.25
N ILE A 113 5.96 -8.27 3.43
CA ILE A 113 7.35 -7.91 3.17
C ILE A 113 7.44 -6.53 2.51
N SER A 114 6.59 -6.25 1.52
CA SER A 114 6.57 -4.95 0.85
C SER A 114 6.19 -3.82 1.81
N ALA A 115 5.21 -4.02 2.68
CA ALA A 115 4.83 -3.04 3.71
C ALA A 115 5.99 -2.77 4.68
N LEU A 116 6.64 -3.81 5.20
CA LEU A 116 7.81 -3.64 6.08
C LEU A 116 8.99 -2.96 5.37
N GLY A 117 9.18 -3.23 4.08
CA GLY A 117 10.15 -2.54 3.24
C GLY A 117 9.86 -1.04 3.11
N LEU A 118 8.58 -0.66 2.91
CA LEU A 118 8.13 0.73 2.92
C LEU A 118 8.40 1.42 4.26
N ALA A 119 8.10 0.76 5.39
CA ALA A 119 8.39 1.28 6.72
C ALA A 119 9.90 1.55 6.91
N TRP A 120 10.73 0.59 6.51
CA TRP A 120 12.20 0.69 6.61
C TRP A 120 12.76 1.82 5.72
N LEU A 121 12.16 2.00 4.54
CA LEU A 121 12.55 3.01 3.57
C LEU A 121 12.10 4.41 4.03
N HIS A 122 10.93 4.52 4.66
CA HIS A 122 10.45 5.76 5.26
C HIS A 122 11.40 6.30 6.32
N ASP A 123 11.91 5.44 7.20
CA ASP A 123 12.85 5.84 8.25
C ASP A 123 14.22 6.29 7.69
N ARG A 124 14.52 5.96 6.43
CA ARG A 124 15.78 6.33 5.74
C ARG A 124 15.57 7.25 4.55
N CYS A 125 14.40 7.87 4.43
CA CYS A 125 14.06 8.67 3.25
C CYS A 125 15.06 9.82 3.02
N ASP A 126 15.62 10.40 4.09
CA ASP A 126 16.62 11.48 4.02
C ASP A 126 17.96 11.05 3.40
N GLN A 127 18.23 9.74 3.26
CA GLN A 127 19.47 9.20 2.71
C GLN A 127 19.39 8.90 1.20
N PHE A 128 18.20 8.95 0.61
CA PHE A 128 17.96 8.55 -0.77
C PHE A 128 17.29 9.67 -1.58
N SER A 129 17.47 9.65 -2.90
CA SER A 129 16.77 10.58 -3.79
C SER A 129 15.28 10.23 -3.88
N ALA A 130 14.42 11.24 -4.08
CA ALA A 130 12.98 11.05 -4.25
C ALA A 130 12.65 10.06 -5.40
N GLU A 131 13.44 10.09 -6.47
CA GLU A 131 13.28 9.18 -7.61
C GLU A 131 13.59 7.72 -7.24
N PHE A 132 14.66 7.47 -6.47
CA PHE A 132 14.99 6.13 -5.99
C PHE A 132 13.91 5.58 -5.04
N LEU A 133 13.41 6.43 -4.14
CA LEU A 133 12.35 6.08 -3.21
C LEU A 133 11.06 5.70 -3.96
N ARG A 134 10.71 6.46 -5.00
CA ARG A 134 9.54 6.18 -5.86
C ARG A 134 9.66 4.84 -6.57
N VAL A 135 10.77 4.61 -7.27
CA VAL A 135 11.00 3.35 -8.01
C VAL A 135 10.96 2.14 -7.07
N THR A 136 11.50 2.28 -5.86
CA THR A 136 11.50 1.18 -4.87
C THR A 136 10.10 0.91 -4.32
N ALA A 137 9.31 1.96 -4.05
CA ALA A 137 7.91 1.82 -3.60
C ALA A 137 7.02 1.16 -4.68
N ASP A 138 7.22 1.52 -5.94
CA ASP A 138 6.51 0.90 -7.07
C ASP A 138 6.95 -0.56 -7.29
N PHE A 139 8.25 -0.85 -7.17
CA PHE A 139 8.77 -2.22 -7.28
C PHE A 139 8.18 -3.15 -6.21
N GLY A 140 7.99 -2.64 -4.98
CA GLY A 140 7.33 -3.38 -3.91
C GLY A 140 5.89 -3.82 -4.23
N LEU A 141 5.21 -3.13 -5.14
CA LEU A 141 3.85 -3.46 -5.57
C LEU A 141 3.80 -4.52 -6.68
N TYR A 142 4.87 -4.67 -7.48
CA TYR A 142 4.90 -5.64 -8.58
C TYR A 142 4.83 -7.09 -8.08
N THR A 143 5.50 -7.41 -6.97
CA THR A 143 5.52 -8.77 -6.42
C THR A 143 4.12 -9.28 -6.06
N PRO A 144 3.32 -8.60 -5.22
CA PRO A 144 1.95 -9.04 -4.93
C PRO A 144 1.03 -8.97 -6.15
N LEU A 145 1.25 -8.03 -7.08
CA LEU A 145 0.44 -7.90 -8.30
C LEU A 145 0.65 -9.09 -9.25
N LEU A 146 1.88 -9.59 -9.41
CA LEU A 146 2.15 -10.81 -10.17
C LEU A 146 1.42 -12.01 -9.55
N PHE A 147 1.47 -12.16 -8.22
CA PHE A 147 0.68 -13.21 -7.56
C PHE A 147 -0.83 -13.01 -7.77
N PHE A 148 -1.33 -11.78 -7.74
CA PHE A 148 -2.75 -11.50 -7.99
C PHE A 148 -3.20 -11.93 -9.41
N VAL A 149 -2.34 -11.74 -10.42
CA VAL A 149 -2.61 -12.14 -11.82
C VAL A 149 -2.49 -13.65 -12.02
N PHE A 150 -1.52 -14.30 -11.38
CA PHE A 150 -1.26 -15.74 -11.57
C PHE A 150 -2.02 -16.67 -10.61
N SER A 151 -2.69 -16.12 -9.60
CA SER A 151 -3.49 -16.90 -8.63
C SER A 151 -5.00 -16.88 -8.91
N GLY A 152 -5.44 -16.14 -9.93
CA GLY A 152 -6.85 -15.99 -10.34
C GLY A 152 -7.33 -17.07 -11.31
#